data_AF-A0AAD4LGF5-F1
#
_entry.id   AF-A0AAD4LGF5-F1
#
_cell.length_a   1.000
_cell.length_b   1.000
_cell.length_c   1.000
_cell.angle_alpha   90.00
_cell.angle_beta   90.00
_cell.angle_gamma   90.00
#
_symmetry.space_group_name_H-M   'P 1'
#
loop_
_entity.id
_entity.type
_entity.pdbx_description
1 polymer ?
#
loop_
_entity_poly.entity_id
_entity_poly.type
_entity_poly.pdbx_seq_one_letter_code
_entity_poly.pdbx_strand_id
1 'polypeptide(L)'
;MAHYDIFRHQLLITAPAYGYALWDPDPGNLYPAVEVGDVGYIREGKFHRLFNVLLPAEHPCHENGVPEYHEQLDIKNNHINKGTLSPHNFCSTSANGPKQDGEVSFLCRMNPGAVLCLPIKAKKKDTVAIKKFGKCIIKHIDTWFAWAQQLELGVDRMEDIILVTGTHRTRSYTNVAFPGGREDAQASFRANLKVDHRDGITINWELSHEHIRGAHLNPGPDGKV
;
A
#
# COMPACT_ATOMS: atom_id res chain seq x y z
N MET A 1 -16.00 -11.57 -3.54
CA MET A 1 -15.05 -10.43 -3.53
C MET A 1 -13.68 -10.99 -3.20
N ALA A 2 -12.63 -10.57 -3.91
CA ALA A 2 -11.29 -11.10 -3.67
C ALA A 2 -10.74 -10.59 -2.33
N HIS A 3 -9.74 -11.27 -1.76
CA HIS A 3 -9.19 -10.92 -0.45
C HIS A 3 -8.58 -9.51 -0.42
N TYR A 4 -7.93 -9.07 -1.51
CA TYR A 4 -7.37 -7.71 -1.62
C TYR A 4 -8.45 -6.63 -1.66
N ASP A 5 -9.61 -6.90 -2.28
CA ASP A 5 -10.74 -5.98 -2.30
C ASP A 5 -11.35 -5.84 -0.90
N ILE A 6 -11.47 -6.96 -0.19
CA ILE A 6 -11.96 -7.00 1.21
C ILE A 6 -11.02 -6.22 2.11
N PHE A 7 -9.72 -6.51 2.02
CA PHE A 7 -8.70 -5.83 2.79
C PHE A 7 -8.79 -4.30 2.64
N ARG A 8 -8.75 -3.83 1.38
CA ARG A 8 -8.82 -2.41 1.05
C ARG A 8 -10.13 -1.79 1.53
N HIS A 9 -11.27 -2.40 1.19
CA HIS A 9 -12.59 -1.84 1.49
C HIS A 9 -12.80 -1.68 3.00
N GLN A 10 -12.42 -2.70 3.77
CA GLN A 10 -12.58 -2.69 5.23
C GLN A 10 -11.68 -1.65 5.91
N LEU A 11 -10.43 -1.48 5.46
CA LEU A 11 -9.54 -0.44 6.00
C LEU A 11 -9.91 0.97 5.55
N LEU A 12 -10.49 1.13 4.35
CA LEU A 12 -10.99 2.43 3.89
C LEU A 12 -12.11 2.97 4.80
N ILE A 13 -12.94 2.08 5.35
CA ILE A 13 -14.02 2.45 6.27
C ILE A 13 -13.45 2.92 7.62
N THR A 14 -12.49 2.19 8.19
CA THR A 14 -12.00 2.48 9.55
C THR A 14 -10.84 3.49 9.61
N ALA A 15 -10.09 3.61 8.53
CA ALA A 15 -8.89 4.45 8.45
C ALA A 15 -8.86 5.30 7.15
N PRO A 16 -9.93 6.05 6.79
CA PRO A 16 -10.04 6.75 5.51
C PRO A 16 -8.96 7.82 5.29
N ALA A 17 -8.38 8.36 6.36
CA ALA A 17 -7.35 9.39 6.30
C ALA A 17 -5.99 8.91 5.76
N TYR A 18 -5.78 7.59 5.61
CA TYR A 18 -4.49 7.01 5.20
C TYR A 18 -4.42 6.64 3.71
N GLY A 19 -5.53 6.81 2.97
CA GLY A 19 -5.59 6.55 1.53
C GLY A 19 -5.86 5.08 1.20
N TYR A 20 -5.27 4.60 0.10
CA TYR A 20 -5.52 3.28 -0.45
C TYR A 20 -4.55 2.25 0.15
N ALA A 21 -5.07 1.31 0.95
CA ALA A 21 -4.26 0.20 1.47
C ALA A 21 -4.00 -0.85 0.39
N LEU A 22 -2.73 -1.11 0.08
CA LEU A 22 -2.31 -2.15 -0.85
C LEU A 22 -2.22 -3.50 -0.13
N TRP A 23 -2.79 -4.53 -0.75
CA TRP A 23 -2.67 -5.90 -0.24
C TRP A 23 -1.25 -6.42 -0.41
N ASP A 24 -0.61 -6.10 -1.52
CA ASP A 24 0.81 -6.39 -1.76
C ASP A 24 1.53 -5.09 -2.18
N PRO A 25 2.12 -4.37 -1.21
CA PRO A 25 2.85 -3.13 -1.47
C PRO A 25 4.24 -3.32 -2.07
N ASP A 26 4.75 -4.55 -2.24
CA ASP A 26 6.09 -4.78 -2.78
C ASP A 26 6.10 -4.60 -4.31
N PRO A 27 6.92 -3.69 -4.85
CA PRO A 27 7.03 -3.47 -6.29
C PRO A 27 7.76 -4.60 -7.05
N GLY A 28 8.30 -5.62 -6.37
CA GLY A 28 8.88 -6.81 -7.01
C GLY A 28 10.12 -6.48 -7.86
N ASN A 29 10.97 -5.58 -7.39
CA ASN A 29 12.16 -5.05 -8.08
C ASN A 29 11.88 -4.26 -9.38
N LEU A 30 10.63 -4.03 -9.77
CA LEU A 30 10.30 -3.20 -10.94
C LEU A 30 10.66 -1.72 -10.73
N TYR A 31 10.61 -1.28 -9.47
CA TYR A 31 11.01 0.06 -9.04
C TYR A 31 11.29 0.05 -7.53
N PRO A 32 11.99 1.06 -6.98
CA PRO A 32 12.40 1.01 -5.57
C PRO A 32 11.25 1.00 -4.56
N ALA A 33 10.22 1.82 -4.79
CA ALA A 33 8.99 1.90 -4.01
C ALA A 33 8.03 2.90 -4.66
N VAL A 34 6.75 2.83 -4.30
CA VAL A 34 5.77 3.85 -4.68
C VAL A 34 6.18 5.19 -4.04
N GLU A 35 6.10 6.27 -4.81
CA GLU A 35 6.45 7.63 -4.40
C GLU A 35 5.36 8.62 -4.79
N VAL A 36 5.39 9.80 -4.14
CA VAL A 36 4.52 10.91 -4.53
C VAL A 36 4.83 11.31 -5.98
N GLY A 37 3.80 11.50 -6.78
CA GLY A 37 3.91 11.80 -8.20
C GLY A 37 3.88 10.58 -9.11
N ASP A 38 3.95 9.36 -8.58
CA ASP A 38 3.78 8.18 -9.40
C ASP A 38 2.38 8.17 -10.03
N VAL A 39 2.33 7.87 -11.33
CA VAL A 39 1.11 7.57 -12.06
C VAL A 39 1.13 6.08 -12.36
N GLY A 40 0.01 5.41 -12.11
CA GLY A 40 -0.08 3.98 -12.22
C GLY A 40 -1.51 3.48 -12.14
N TYR A 41 -1.65 2.18 -11.94
CA TYR A 41 -2.94 1.53 -11.70
C TYR A 41 -2.76 0.45 -10.63
N ILE A 42 -3.87 -0.07 -10.10
CA ILE A 42 -3.84 -1.17 -9.13
C ILE A 42 -4.44 -2.41 -9.77
N ARG A 43 -3.72 -3.53 -9.64
CA ARG A 43 -4.19 -4.85 -10.07
C ARG A 43 -3.85 -5.87 -9.00
N GLU A 44 -4.83 -6.71 -8.65
CA GLU A 44 -4.67 -7.78 -7.65
C GLU A 44 -4.05 -7.30 -6.31
N GLY A 45 -4.37 -6.05 -5.93
CA GLY A 45 -3.88 -5.44 -4.70
C GLY A 45 -2.44 -4.90 -4.73
N LYS A 46 -1.81 -4.89 -5.92
CA LYS A 46 -0.49 -4.29 -6.21
C LYS A 46 -0.63 -2.98 -6.94
N PHE A 47 0.24 -2.03 -6.66
CA PHE A 47 0.41 -0.85 -7.51
C PHE A 47 1.37 -1.17 -8.65
N HIS A 48 1.04 -0.74 -9.86
CA HIS A 48 1.89 -0.85 -11.04
C HIS A 48 2.20 0.56 -11.53
N ARG A 49 3.46 0.98 -11.35
CA ARG A 49 3.91 2.31 -11.78
C ARG A 49 4.08 2.34 -13.29
N LEU A 50 3.49 3.35 -13.93
CA LEU A 50 3.71 3.69 -15.33
C LEU A 50 4.88 4.68 -15.45
N PHE A 51 4.80 5.82 -14.76
CA PHE A 51 5.82 6.88 -14.75
C PHE A 51 5.64 7.76 -13.50
N ASN A 52 6.39 8.85 -13.39
CA ASN A 52 6.25 9.82 -12.30
C ASN A 52 6.20 11.25 -12.86
N VAL A 53 5.14 12.00 -12.54
CA VAL A 53 4.90 13.36 -13.07
C VAL A 53 5.87 14.41 -12.55
N LEU A 54 6.56 14.15 -11.44
CA LEU A 54 7.51 15.09 -10.84
C LEU A 54 8.90 14.99 -11.46
N LEU A 55 9.12 14.04 -12.36
CA LEU A 55 10.41 13.78 -12.98
C LEU A 55 10.38 14.21 -14.46
N PRO A 56 11.51 14.70 -15.00
CA PRO A 56 11.65 14.98 -16.43
C PRO A 56 11.57 13.68 -17.24
N ALA A 57 11.23 13.77 -18.53
CA ALA A 57 11.04 12.60 -19.41
C ALA A 57 12.31 11.74 -19.56
N GLU A 58 13.48 12.37 -19.43
CA GLU A 58 14.80 11.73 -19.57
C GLU A 58 15.28 11.07 -18.27
N HIS A 59 14.46 11.09 -17.21
CA HIS A 59 14.85 10.53 -15.93
C HIS A 59 14.96 8.98 -16.03
N PRO A 60 15.99 8.35 -15.43
CA PRO A 60 16.16 6.89 -15.48
C PRO A 60 14.95 6.07 -15.00
N CYS A 61 14.14 6.61 -14.09
CA CYS A 61 12.88 5.98 -13.67
C CYS A 61 11.85 5.78 -14.82
N HIS A 62 12.02 6.42 -15.96
CA HIS A 62 11.17 6.31 -17.15
C HIS A 62 11.82 5.43 -18.24
N GLU A 63 12.53 4.38 -17.84
CA GLU A 63 13.11 3.38 -18.77
C GLU A 63 12.07 2.79 -19.74
N ASN A 64 10.81 2.66 -19.32
CA ASN A 64 9.70 2.19 -20.15
C ASN A 64 8.98 3.31 -20.93
N GLY A 65 9.57 4.51 -20.95
CA GLY A 65 9.01 5.70 -21.57
C GLY A 65 8.03 6.47 -20.69
N VAL A 66 7.43 7.49 -21.30
CA VAL A 66 6.39 8.36 -20.74
C VAL A 66 5.29 8.58 -21.78
N PRO A 67 4.09 9.03 -21.38
CA PRO A 67 3.05 9.42 -22.33
C PRO A 67 3.52 10.51 -23.29
N GLU A 68 2.90 10.57 -24.48
CA GLU A 68 3.14 11.64 -25.44
C GLU A 68 2.88 13.01 -24.81
N TYR A 69 3.76 13.98 -25.12
CA TYR A 69 3.74 15.33 -24.54
C TYR A 69 3.81 15.37 -23.00
N HIS A 70 4.56 14.44 -22.40
CA HIS A 70 4.84 14.47 -20.96
C HIS A 70 5.31 15.85 -20.51
N GLU A 71 4.58 16.40 -19.54
CA GLU A 71 4.89 17.68 -18.91
C GLU A 71 5.20 17.43 -17.44
N GLN A 72 6.43 17.77 -17.04
CA GLN A 72 6.82 17.66 -15.64
C GLN A 72 6.00 18.62 -14.78
N LEU A 73 5.34 18.07 -13.76
CA LEU A 73 4.61 18.84 -12.77
C LEU A 73 5.59 19.54 -11.80
N ASP A 74 5.80 20.84 -12.00
CA ASP A 74 6.65 21.63 -11.10
C ASP A 74 5.97 21.90 -9.74
N ILE A 75 6.60 21.35 -8.69
CA ILE A 75 6.28 21.63 -7.30
C ILE A 75 7.55 22.04 -6.56
N LYS A 76 7.38 22.95 -5.60
CA LYS A 76 8.46 23.32 -4.69
C LYS A 76 8.74 22.15 -3.73
N ASN A 77 10.00 21.96 -3.36
CA ASN A 77 10.39 20.89 -2.42
C ASN A 77 9.64 20.95 -1.07
N ASN A 78 9.29 22.15 -0.61
CA ASN A 78 8.50 22.34 0.61
C ASN A 78 7.00 21.99 0.44
N HIS A 79 6.56 21.61 -0.76
CA HIS A 79 5.20 21.10 -0.99
C HIS A 79 5.06 19.61 -0.67
N ILE A 80 6.14 18.93 -0.27
CA ILE A 80 6.12 17.54 0.20
C ILE A 80 6.41 17.51 1.70
N ASN A 81 5.37 17.23 2.49
CA ASN A 81 5.48 17.00 3.91
C ASN A 81 6.03 15.60 4.17
N LYS A 82 7.07 15.52 5.00
CA LYS A 82 7.66 14.26 5.45
C LYS A 82 7.32 14.05 6.91
N GLY A 83 7.02 12.81 7.28
CA GLY A 83 6.74 12.44 8.66
C GLY A 83 6.93 10.96 8.90
N THR A 84 6.49 10.51 10.06
CA THR A 84 6.51 9.10 10.44
C THR A 84 5.19 8.70 11.07
N LEU A 85 4.81 7.46 10.85
CA LEU A 85 3.70 6.79 11.54
C LEU A 85 4.33 5.77 12.49
N SER A 86 3.97 5.85 13.76
CA SER A 86 4.43 4.89 14.77
C SER A 86 3.91 3.48 14.47
N PRO A 87 4.59 2.42 14.97
CA PRO A 87 4.07 1.06 14.90
C PRO A 87 2.61 1.01 15.37
N HIS A 88 1.74 0.37 14.58
CA HIS A 88 0.30 0.34 14.83
C HIS A 88 -0.39 -0.79 14.08
N ASN A 89 -1.51 -1.27 14.64
CA ASN A 89 -2.39 -2.23 13.98
C ASN A 89 -3.67 -1.52 13.55
N PHE A 90 -3.91 -1.46 12.24
CA PHE A 90 -5.17 -0.98 11.67
C PHE A 90 -6.11 -2.16 11.52
N CYS A 91 -7.27 -2.09 12.15
CA CYS A 91 -8.26 -3.17 12.12
C CYS A 91 -9.59 -2.65 11.60
N SER A 92 -10.32 -3.51 10.88
CA SER A 92 -11.75 -3.31 10.66
C SER A 92 -12.53 -3.50 11.97
N THR A 93 -13.74 -2.95 12.05
CA THR A 93 -14.61 -3.10 13.23
C THR A 93 -14.92 -4.57 13.55
N SER A 94 -14.92 -5.42 12.53
CA SER A 94 -15.20 -6.86 12.62
C SER A 94 -14.01 -7.72 13.05
N ALA A 95 -12.79 -7.16 13.12
CA ALA A 95 -11.59 -7.86 13.54
C ALA A 95 -11.24 -7.52 14.99
N ASN A 96 -11.44 -8.47 15.91
CA ASN A 96 -11.15 -8.29 17.33
C ASN A 96 -9.83 -8.98 17.70
N GLY A 97 -8.93 -8.29 18.39
CA GLY A 97 -7.64 -8.82 18.84
C GLY A 97 -6.88 -7.87 19.77
N PRO A 98 -5.91 -8.36 20.57
CA PRO A 98 -5.07 -7.50 21.40
C PRO A 98 -4.29 -6.51 20.54
N LYS A 99 -4.22 -5.24 20.96
CA LYS A 99 -3.70 -4.14 20.15
C LYS A 99 -2.20 -3.84 20.35
N GLN A 100 -1.44 -4.67 21.05
CA GLN A 100 -0.01 -4.40 21.32
C GLN A 100 0.83 -5.63 21.72
N ASP A 101 2.13 -5.56 21.37
CA ASP A 101 3.30 -6.41 21.67
C ASP A 101 3.07 -7.87 22.08
N GLY A 102 3.35 -8.77 21.13
CA GLY A 102 3.30 -10.22 21.34
C GLY A 102 2.68 -10.96 20.16
N GLU A 103 2.16 -12.15 20.44
CA GLU A 103 1.28 -12.86 19.51
C GLU A 103 -0.02 -12.05 19.37
N VAL A 104 -0.31 -11.63 18.14
CA VAL A 104 -1.53 -10.90 17.82
C VAL A 104 -2.50 -11.89 17.19
N SER A 105 -3.59 -12.15 17.90
CA SER A 105 -4.66 -13.04 17.45
C SER A 105 -5.88 -12.21 17.07
N PHE A 106 -6.40 -12.44 15.88
CA PHE A 106 -7.58 -11.78 15.36
C PHE A 106 -8.66 -12.80 15.08
N LEU A 107 -9.85 -12.51 15.58
CA LEU A 107 -11.05 -13.27 15.31
C LEU A 107 -12.03 -12.40 14.53
N CYS A 108 -12.57 -12.98 13.45
CA CYS A 108 -13.61 -12.37 12.67
C CYS A 108 -14.77 -13.35 12.53
N ARG A 109 -15.97 -12.93 12.94
CA ARG A 109 -17.17 -13.76 12.91
C ARG A 109 -18.16 -13.18 11.91
N MET A 110 -18.56 -13.99 10.93
CA MET A 110 -19.65 -13.74 9.97
C MET A 110 -19.46 -12.56 9.01
N ASN A 111 -18.93 -11.42 9.45
CA ASN A 111 -18.71 -10.25 8.64
C ASN A 111 -17.32 -10.27 8.01
N PRO A 112 -17.12 -9.65 6.83
CA PRO A 112 -15.79 -9.45 6.29
C PRO A 112 -14.95 -8.55 7.21
N GLY A 113 -13.64 -8.74 7.22
CA GLY A 113 -12.74 -7.96 8.06
C GLY A 113 -11.34 -7.86 7.48
N ALA A 114 -10.55 -6.94 8.03
CA ALA A 114 -9.19 -6.70 7.60
C ALA A 114 -8.31 -6.23 8.75
N VAL A 115 -7.03 -6.61 8.70
CA VAL A 115 -5.99 -6.15 9.62
C VAL A 115 -4.73 -5.82 8.84
N LEU A 116 -4.20 -4.61 9.03
CA LEU A 116 -2.85 -4.21 8.65
C LEU A 116 -2.02 -4.01 9.91
N CYS A 117 -1.06 -4.89 10.14
CA CYS A 117 -0.11 -4.79 11.24
C CYS A 117 1.18 -4.12 10.76
N LEU A 118 1.59 -3.05 11.44
CA LEU A 118 2.87 -2.37 11.23
C LEU A 118 3.73 -2.55 12.48
N PRO A 119 4.66 -3.53 12.51
CA PRO A 119 5.53 -3.77 13.66
C PRO A 119 6.59 -2.68 13.84
N ILE A 120 6.87 -1.90 12.79
CA ILE A 120 7.86 -0.83 12.78
C ILE A 120 7.27 0.47 12.24
N LYS A 121 8.00 1.57 12.48
CA LYS A 121 7.63 2.89 11.97
C LYS A 121 7.52 2.89 10.44
N ALA A 122 6.46 3.50 9.93
CA ALA A 122 6.34 3.80 8.51
C ALA A 122 6.80 5.24 8.23
N LYS A 123 7.45 5.47 7.08
CA LYS A 123 7.79 6.80 6.57
C LYS A 123 6.60 7.35 5.80
N LYS A 124 6.17 8.55 6.16
CA LYS A 124 5.09 9.28 5.53
C LYS A 124 5.64 10.34 4.59
N LYS A 125 5.08 10.44 3.39
CA LYS A 125 5.31 11.55 2.44
C LYS A 125 3.99 11.95 1.82
N ASP A 126 3.54 13.18 2.03
CA ASP A 126 2.29 13.71 1.46
C ASP A 126 2.54 15.04 0.77
N THR A 127 1.88 15.27 -0.37
CA THR A 127 1.85 16.59 -0.97
C THR A 127 0.82 17.50 -0.29
N VAL A 128 1.20 18.75 -0.01
CA VAL A 128 0.23 19.81 0.31
C VAL A 128 -0.33 20.49 -0.95
N ALA A 129 0.26 20.23 -2.11
CA ALA A 129 -0.14 20.82 -3.38
C ALA A 129 -1.27 20.02 -4.07
N ILE A 130 -2.25 19.53 -3.30
CA ILE A 130 -3.34 18.66 -3.78
C ILE A 130 -4.06 19.25 -5.00
N LYS A 131 -4.30 20.57 -5.01
CA LYS A 131 -4.95 21.24 -6.16
C LYS A 131 -4.10 21.18 -7.45
N LYS A 132 -2.77 21.21 -7.35
CA LYS A 132 -1.89 21.07 -8.52
C LYS A 132 -1.94 19.64 -9.08
N PHE A 133 -1.87 18.64 -8.19
CA PHE A 133 -2.00 17.23 -8.57
C PHE A 133 -3.36 16.94 -9.20
N GLY A 134 -4.44 17.45 -8.62
CA GLY A 134 -5.80 17.32 -9.18
C GLY A 134 -5.92 17.94 -10.58
N LYS A 135 -5.35 19.14 -10.80
CA LYS A 135 -5.31 19.76 -12.12
C LYS A 135 -4.48 18.95 -13.12
N CYS A 136 -3.36 18.39 -12.67
CA CYS A 136 -2.47 17.57 -13.49
C CYS A 136 -3.20 16.32 -14.00
N ILE A 137 -3.81 15.53 -13.12
CA ILE A 137 -4.54 14.33 -13.56
C ILE A 137 -5.70 14.69 -14.49
N ILE A 138 -6.49 15.73 -14.17
CA ILE A 138 -7.61 16.14 -15.05
C ILE A 138 -7.11 16.57 -16.43
N LYS A 139 -5.98 17.30 -16.51
CA LYS A 139 -5.43 17.79 -17.79
C LYS A 139 -4.94 16.66 -18.69
N HIS A 140 -4.45 15.57 -18.11
CA HIS A 140 -3.70 14.55 -18.86
C HIS A 140 -4.32 13.14 -18.81
N ILE A 141 -5.45 12.94 -18.13
CA ILE A 141 -6.05 11.61 -17.96
C ILE A 141 -6.32 10.91 -19.29
N ASP A 142 -6.76 11.66 -20.31
CA ASP A 142 -7.03 11.11 -21.65
C ASP A 142 -5.76 10.56 -22.30
N THR A 143 -4.64 11.30 -22.23
CA THR A 143 -3.37 10.87 -22.84
C THR A 143 -2.72 9.73 -22.04
N TRP A 144 -2.81 9.77 -20.71
CA TRP A 144 -2.30 8.71 -19.85
C TRP A 144 -3.07 7.41 -20.05
N PHE A 145 -4.39 7.49 -20.16
CA PHE A 145 -5.25 6.34 -20.42
C PHE A 145 -4.99 5.76 -21.82
N ALA A 146 -4.95 6.60 -22.86
CA ALA A 146 -4.63 6.15 -24.22
C ALA A 146 -3.26 5.46 -24.28
N TRP A 147 -2.26 5.98 -23.58
CA TRP A 147 -0.94 5.36 -23.51
C TRP A 147 -0.97 4.01 -22.76
N ALA A 148 -1.68 3.91 -21.64
CA ALA A 148 -1.86 2.65 -20.93
C ALA A 148 -2.57 1.58 -21.79
N GLN A 149 -3.51 1.99 -22.65
CA GLN A 149 -4.16 1.12 -23.63
C GLN A 149 -3.20 0.67 -24.74
N GLN A 150 -2.38 1.58 -25.28
CA GLN A 150 -1.36 1.27 -26.29
C GLN A 150 -0.33 0.25 -25.78
N LEU A 151 -0.02 0.31 -24.49
CA LEU A 151 0.88 -0.64 -23.83
C LEU A 151 0.20 -1.99 -23.48
N GLU A 152 -1.08 -2.17 -23.82
CA GLU A 152 -1.88 -3.38 -23.55
C GLU A 152 -1.86 -3.79 -22.07
N LEU A 153 -1.81 -2.82 -21.17
CA LEU A 153 -1.63 -3.07 -19.74
C LEU A 153 -2.91 -3.55 -19.04
N GLY A 154 -4.03 -3.72 -19.76
CA GLY A 154 -5.34 -4.12 -19.22
C GLY A 154 -5.99 -3.07 -18.32
N VAL A 155 -5.73 -1.79 -18.60
CA VAL A 155 -6.39 -0.66 -17.94
C VAL A 155 -7.64 -0.34 -18.77
N ASP A 156 -8.80 -0.76 -18.30
CA ASP A 156 -10.04 -0.73 -19.09
C ASP A 156 -10.82 0.58 -18.90
N ARG A 157 -10.57 1.31 -17.80
CA ARG A 157 -11.28 2.55 -17.45
C ARG A 157 -10.31 3.66 -17.07
N MET A 158 -10.66 4.90 -17.38
CA MET A 158 -9.84 6.07 -17.02
C MET A 158 -9.66 6.20 -15.50
N GLU A 159 -10.70 5.88 -14.74
CA GLU A 159 -10.71 5.87 -13.28
C GLU A 159 -9.81 4.80 -12.63
N ASP A 160 -9.29 3.86 -13.42
CA ASP A 160 -8.28 2.91 -12.93
C ASP A 160 -6.88 3.55 -12.87
N ILE A 161 -6.68 4.68 -13.57
CA ILE A 161 -5.45 5.48 -13.48
C ILE A 161 -5.44 6.27 -12.18
N ILE A 162 -4.35 6.11 -11.43
CA ILE A 162 -4.12 6.70 -10.13
C ILE A 162 -2.90 7.60 -10.20
N LEU A 163 -3.05 8.85 -9.73
CA LEU A 163 -1.94 9.75 -9.42
C LEU A 163 -1.71 9.78 -7.90
N VAL A 164 -0.52 9.35 -7.47
CA VAL A 164 -0.16 9.24 -6.05
C VAL A 164 0.15 10.61 -5.47
N THR A 165 -0.67 11.05 -4.50
CA THR A 165 -0.51 12.32 -3.78
C THR A 165 0.19 12.15 -2.43
N GLY A 166 0.24 10.94 -1.88
CA GLY A 166 0.83 10.64 -0.59
C GLY A 166 1.15 9.16 -0.45
N THR A 167 2.06 8.83 0.48
CA THR A 167 2.50 7.45 0.75
C THR A 167 2.80 7.25 2.23
N HIS A 168 2.48 6.05 2.72
CA HIS A 168 2.97 5.51 3.97
C HIS A 168 3.73 4.23 3.65
N ARG A 169 5.04 4.19 3.96
CA ARG A 169 5.90 3.07 3.59
C ARG A 169 6.62 2.50 4.79
N THR A 170 6.50 1.21 4.95
CA THR A 170 7.20 0.43 5.97
C THR A 170 8.14 -0.56 5.28
N ARG A 171 9.11 -1.08 6.03
CA ARG A 171 9.97 -2.18 5.60
C ARG A 171 9.46 -3.56 6.02
N SER A 172 8.41 -3.61 6.84
CA SER A 172 7.75 -4.85 7.22
C SER A 172 6.31 -4.59 7.64
N TYR A 173 5.42 -5.53 7.32
CA TYR A 173 3.98 -5.45 7.54
C TYR A 173 3.40 -6.87 7.63
N THR A 174 2.17 -6.99 8.11
CA THR A 174 1.35 -8.18 7.87
C THR A 174 -0.06 -7.75 7.51
N ASN A 175 -0.53 -8.18 6.35
CA ASN A 175 -1.88 -7.94 5.88
C ASN A 175 -2.73 -9.19 6.08
N VAL A 176 -3.94 -9.01 6.62
CA VAL A 176 -4.89 -10.10 6.82
C VAL A 176 -6.26 -9.68 6.30
N ALA A 177 -6.91 -10.57 5.56
CA ALA A 177 -8.29 -10.40 5.09
C ALA A 177 -9.16 -11.59 5.50
N PHE A 178 -10.32 -11.27 6.06
CA PHE A 178 -11.36 -12.23 6.46
C PHE A 178 -12.52 -12.10 5.47
N PRO A 179 -12.82 -13.13 4.66
CA PRO A 179 -13.84 -13.03 3.62
C PRO A 179 -15.29 -12.85 4.10
N GLY A 180 -15.55 -13.06 5.39
CA GLY A 180 -16.91 -13.18 5.95
C GLY A 180 -17.55 -14.54 5.68
N GLY A 181 -18.76 -14.75 6.19
CA GLY A 181 -19.55 -15.97 5.98
C GLY A 181 -19.02 -17.23 6.69
N ARG A 182 -18.09 -17.07 7.64
CA ARG A 182 -17.53 -18.15 8.46
C ARG A 182 -17.72 -17.80 9.93
N GLU A 183 -18.19 -18.77 10.72
CA GLU A 183 -18.44 -18.56 12.16
C GLU A 183 -17.14 -18.38 12.95
N ASP A 184 -16.08 -19.10 12.56
CA ASP A 184 -14.82 -19.17 13.30
C ASP A 184 -13.61 -18.79 12.44
N ALA A 185 -13.68 -17.69 11.68
CA ALA A 185 -12.50 -17.24 10.95
C ALA A 185 -11.49 -16.59 11.91
N GLN A 186 -10.27 -17.12 11.95
CA GLN A 186 -9.23 -16.67 12.87
C GLN A 186 -7.88 -16.58 12.14
N ALA A 187 -7.05 -15.65 12.57
CA ALA A 187 -5.63 -15.61 12.23
C ALA A 187 -4.83 -15.18 13.47
N SER A 188 -3.82 -15.95 13.84
CA SER A 188 -2.85 -15.56 14.87
C SER A 188 -1.44 -15.54 14.29
N PHE A 189 -0.73 -14.45 14.55
CA PHE A 189 0.65 -14.27 14.10
C PHE A 189 1.43 -13.43 15.11
N ARG A 190 2.74 -13.64 15.16
CA ARG A 190 3.65 -12.93 16.07
C ARG A 190 4.77 -12.27 15.28
N ALA A 191 5.00 -10.98 15.56
CA ALA A 191 6.20 -10.28 15.11
C ALA A 191 7.24 -10.33 16.24
N ASN A 192 8.35 -11.02 16.03
CA ASN A 192 9.48 -11.00 16.96
C ASN A 192 10.49 -9.96 16.47
N LEU A 193 10.56 -8.84 17.20
CA LEU A 193 11.53 -7.79 16.93
C LEU A 193 12.78 -8.01 17.77
N LYS A 194 13.93 -8.13 17.10
CA LYS A 194 15.25 -8.11 17.73
C LYS A 194 15.91 -6.77 17.40
N VAL A 195 16.18 -5.97 18.43
CA VAL A 195 16.87 -4.68 18.28
C VAL A 195 18.35 -4.92 18.58
N ASP A 196 19.22 -4.72 17.58
CA ASP A 196 20.67 -4.72 17.75
C ASP A 196 21.19 -3.28 17.61
N HIS A 197 21.95 -2.81 18.60
CA HIS A 197 22.51 -1.46 18.60
C HIS A 197 23.49 -1.18 17.45
N ARG A 198 24.07 -2.22 16.82
CA ARG A 198 24.99 -2.08 15.67
C ARG A 198 24.30 -2.34 14.32
N ASP A 199 23.41 -3.32 14.28
CA ASP A 199 22.86 -3.87 13.04
C ASP A 199 21.41 -3.43 12.73
N GLY A 200 20.81 -2.60 13.59
CA GLY A 200 19.45 -2.10 13.40
C GLY A 200 18.38 -3.04 13.96
N ILE A 201 17.20 -3.03 13.33
CA ILE A 201 16.07 -3.86 13.77
C ILE A 201 16.02 -5.08 12.85
N THR A 202 15.94 -6.28 13.43
CA THR A 202 15.64 -7.52 12.69
C THR A 202 14.23 -7.96 13.06
N ILE A 203 13.40 -8.25 12.06
CA ILE A 203 12.03 -8.74 12.25
C ILE A 203 11.96 -10.19 11.79
N ASN A 204 11.46 -11.06 12.66
CA ASN A 204 11.11 -12.42 12.30
C ASN A 204 9.61 -12.60 12.50
N TRP A 205 8.91 -13.07 11.47
CA TRP A 205 7.50 -13.41 11.56
C TRP A 205 7.34 -14.88 11.94
N GLU A 206 6.60 -15.11 13.03
CA GLU A 206 6.17 -16.46 13.42
C GLU A 206 4.66 -16.56 13.18
N LEU A 207 4.30 -17.35 12.17
CA LEU A 207 2.90 -17.68 11.87
C LEU A 207 2.53 -18.93 12.65
N SER A 208 1.48 -18.85 13.47
CA SER A 208 0.91 -20.04 14.06
C SER A 208 -0.02 -20.70 13.04
N HIS A 209 0.51 -21.67 12.27
CA HIS A 209 -0.27 -22.39 11.26
C HIS A 209 -1.50 -23.10 11.85
N GLU A 210 -1.48 -23.46 13.14
CA GLU A 210 -2.61 -24.06 13.85
C GLU A 210 -3.80 -23.09 14.07
N HIS A 211 -3.59 -21.78 13.92
CA HIS A 211 -4.60 -20.74 14.21
C HIS A 211 -5.02 -19.90 13.00
N ILE A 212 -4.65 -20.28 11.78
CA ILE A 212 -5.13 -19.63 10.55
C ILE A 212 -6.28 -20.45 9.97
N ARG A 213 -7.51 -20.00 10.21
CA ARG A 213 -8.72 -20.64 9.69
C ARG A 213 -9.55 -19.61 8.94
N GLY A 214 -9.74 -19.81 7.63
CA GLY A 214 -10.63 -18.99 6.83
C GLY A 214 -10.23 -17.52 6.67
N ALA A 215 -8.96 -17.20 6.88
CA ALA A 215 -8.36 -15.90 6.61
C ALA A 215 -7.29 -16.03 5.51
N HIS A 216 -7.07 -14.94 4.78
CA HIS A 216 -5.92 -14.80 3.87
C HIS A 216 -4.88 -13.94 4.57
N LEU A 217 -3.60 -14.30 4.41
CA LEU A 217 -2.48 -13.55 4.96
C LEU A 217 -1.50 -13.19 3.84
N ASN A 218 -0.92 -12.00 3.93
CA ASN A 218 0.23 -11.57 3.16
C ASN A 218 1.24 -10.91 4.11
N PRO A 219 2.17 -11.69 4.70
CA PRO A 219 3.27 -11.12 5.47
C PRO A 219 4.27 -10.44 4.53
N GLY A 220 4.71 -9.25 4.91
CA GLY A 220 5.81 -8.57 4.24
C GLY A 220 7.17 -9.21 4.56
N PRO A 221 8.26 -8.64 4.02
CA PRO A 221 9.59 -9.21 4.20
C PRO A 221 10.01 -9.25 5.67
N ASP A 222 10.76 -10.31 6.00
CA ASP A 222 11.47 -10.53 7.26
C ASP A 222 12.96 -10.19 7.10
N GLY A 223 13.70 -10.24 8.21
CA GLY A 223 15.13 -9.94 8.25
C GLY A 223 15.46 -8.52 8.68
N LYS A 224 16.63 -8.03 8.26
CA LYS A 224 17.17 -6.72 8.67
C LYS A 224 16.40 -5.59 7.99
N VAL A 225 15.87 -4.67 8.78
CA VAL A 225 15.02 -3.54 8.36
C VAL A 225 15.47 -2.19 8.93
#